data_AF-A0A0C4Y7V6-F1
#
_entry.id   AF-A0A0C4Y7V6-F1
#
_cell.length_a   1.000
_cell.length_b   1.000
_cell.length_c   1.000
_cell.angle_alpha   90.00
_cell.angle_beta   90.00
_cell.angle_gamma   90.00
#
_symmetry.space_group_name_H-M   'P 1'
#
loop_
_entity.id
_entity.type
_entity.pdbx_description
1 polymer ?
#
loop_
_entity_poly.entity_id
_entity_poly.type
_entity_poly.pdbx_seq_one_letter_code
_entity_poly.pdbx_strand_id
1 'polypeptide(L)'
;MNPGFLEPFVDEALAEQRSAPPAAGWDETPEGVQAKADELQLAPQRADEHPIWFRRRVIKASGDQHLVEREVSKAERMNPNEFEVVYRFFHGVTPGQVAA
;
A
#
# COMPACT_ATOMS: atom_id res chain seq x y z
N MET A 1 51.64 -26.07 -28.39
CA MET A 1 50.84 -24.85 -28.64
C MET A 1 49.37 -25.22 -28.59
N ASN A 2 48.70 -24.95 -27.46
CA ASN A 2 47.40 -24.27 -27.41
C ASN A 2 47.15 -23.86 -25.94
N PRO A 3 47.12 -22.56 -25.63
CA PRO A 3 46.76 -22.00 -24.32
C PRO A 3 45.23 -21.90 -24.17
N GLY A 4 44.72 -21.91 -22.94
CA GLY A 4 43.30 -21.66 -22.71
C GLY A 4 42.91 -21.95 -21.26
N PHE A 5 43.29 -21.07 -20.34
CA PHE A 5 42.45 -20.01 -19.78
C PHE A 5 41.67 -20.51 -18.58
N LEU A 6 42.20 -20.19 -17.40
CA LEU A 6 41.46 -20.08 -16.16
C LEU A 6 40.25 -19.16 -16.40
N GLU A 7 39.04 -19.57 -16.04
CA GLU A 7 38.32 -18.94 -14.93
C GLU A 7 36.91 -19.54 -14.73
N PRO A 8 36.42 -19.51 -13.48
CA PRO A 8 35.27 -20.27 -13.03
C PRO A 8 33.94 -19.63 -13.49
N PHE A 9 33.04 -20.45 -14.04
CA PHE A 9 31.63 -20.10 -14.28
C PHE A 9 30.85 -20.01 -12.96
N VAL A 10 31.29 -19.17 -12.03
CA VAL A 10 30.59 -18.90 -10.77
C VAL A 10 30.39 -17.40 -10.61
N ASP A 11 29.76 -16.78 -11.60
CA ASP A 11 29.21 -15.42 -11.48
C ASP A 11 27.71 -15.35 -11.74
N GLU A 12 27.05 -16.46 -12.12
CA GLU A 12 25.61 -16.46 -12.40
C GLU A 12 24.76 -16.74 -11.14
N ALA A 13 25.35 -17.33 -10.09
CA ALA A 13 24.63 -17.66 -8.85
C ALA A 13 24.50 -16.50 -7.84
N LEU A 14 25.12 -15.34 -8.11
CA LEU A 14 25.07 -14.17 -7.20
C LEU A 14 24.25 -13.00 -7.74
N ALA A 15 23.61 -13.15 -8.91
CA ALA A 15 22.78 -12.12 -9.52
C ALA A 15 21.30 -12.18 -9.08
N GLU A 16 20.83 -13.31 -8.53
CA GLU A 16 19.41 -13.52 -8.18
C GLU A 16 18.95 -12.90 -6.86
N GLN A 17 19.79 -12.12 -6.17
CA GLN A 17 19.42 -11.55 -4.86
C GLN A 17 19.63 -10.04 -4.73
N ARG A 18 19.62 -9.32 -5.85
CA ARG A 18 19.12 -7.94 -5.79
C ARG A 18 17.61 -8.01 -5.83
N SER A 19 17.01 -8.26 -4.66
CA SER A 19 15.61 -7.95 -4.41
C SER A 19 15.41 -6.50 -4.82
N ALA A 20 14.92 -6.27 -6.04
CA ALA A 20 14.40 -4.97 -6.39
C ALA A 20 13.39 -4.61 -5.28
N PRO A 21 13.42 -3.39 -4.73
CA PRO A 21 12.40 -2.98 -3.78
C PRO A 21 11.04 -3.32 -4.40
N PRO A 22 10.10 -3.89 -3.62
CA PRO A 22 8.78 -4.21 -4.15
C PRO A 22 8.27 -2.97 -4.88
N ALA A 23 7.75 -3.15 -6.09
CA ALA A 23 7.21 -2.04 -6.87
C ALA A 23 6.25 -1.27 -5.96
N ALA A 24 6.47 0.05 -5.84
CA ALA A 24 5.66 0.89 -4.97
C ALA A 24 4.17 0.65 -5.28
N GLY A 25 3.37 0.36 -4.26
CA GLY A 25 1.93 0.23 -4.40
C GLY A 25 1.35 1.52 -4.97
N TRP A 26 0.27 1.42 -5.75
CA TRP A 26 -0.40 2.60 -6.32
C TRP A 26 -0.84 3.59 -5.24
N ASP A 27 -1.05 3.13 -4.01
CA ASP A 27 -1.48 3.92 -2.87
C ASP A 27 -0.34 4.70 -2.17
N GLU A 28 0.91 4.49 -2.59
CA GLU A 28 2.09 5.11 -1.98
C GLU A 28 2.34 6.54 -2.48
N THR A 29 1.89 6.85 -3.70
CA THR A 29 2.09 8.17 -4.32
C THR A 29 0.78 8.89 -4.59
N PRO A 30 0.73 10.24 -4.52
CA PRO A 30 -0.46 11.00 -4.90
C PRO A 30 -0.93 10.70 -6.33
N GLU A 31 0.01 10.53 -7.26
CA GLU A 31 -0.28 10.25 -8.66
C GLU A 31 -0.89 8.86 -8.85
N GLY A 32 -0.40 7.85 -8.12
CA GLY A 32 -0.95 6.50 -8.15
C GLY A 32 -2.35 6.43 -7.54
N VAL A 33 -2.57 7.18 -6.45
CA VAL A 33 -3.90 7.30 -5.82
C VAL A 33 -4.89 7.96 -6.76
N GLN A 34 -4.48 9.02 -7.46
CA GLN A 34 -5.33 9.68 -8.43
C GLN A 34 -5.63 8.77 -9.64
N ALA A 35 -4.61 8.11 -10.20
CA ALA A 35 -4.80 7.17 -11.30
C ALA A 35 -5.75 6.03 -10.93
N LYS A 36 -5.65 5.51 -9.69
CA LYS A 36 -6.59 4.49 -9.20
C LYS A 36 -8.00 5.04 -8.97
N ALA A 37 -8.12 6.28 -8.51
CA ALA A 37 -9.41 6.95 -8.38
C ALA A 37 -10.09 7.10 -9.75
N ASP A 38 -9.32 7.47 -10.78
CA ASP A 38 -9.81 7.62 -12.15
C ASP A 38 -10.21 6.27 -12.75
N GLU A 39 -9.39 5.22 -12.54
CA GLU A 39 -9.71 3.84 -12.93
C GLU A 39 -11.05 3.37 -12.33
N LEU A 40 -11.28 3.69 -11.06
CA LEU A 40 -12.49 3.34 -10.31
C LEU A 40 -13.65 4.33 -10.56
N GLN A 41 -13.47 5.32 -11.43
CA GLN A 41 -14.46 6.37 -11.74
C GLN A 41 -14.98 7.10 -10.49
N LEU A 42 -14.11 7.30 -9.51
CA LEU A 42 -14.44 8.02 -8.28
C LEU A 42 -14.46 9.52 -8.52
N ALA A 43 -15.27 10.22 -7.71
CA ALA A 43 -15.20 11.67 -7.67
C ALA A 43 -13.77 12.12 -7.32
N PRO A 44 -13.25 13.18 -7.97
CA PRO A 44 -11.90 13.68 -7.71
C PRO A 44 -11.74 14.12 -6.25
N GLN A 45 -10.49 14.29 -5.82
CA GLN A 45 -10.21 14.87 -4.51
C GLN A 45 -10.84 16.26 -4.41
N ARG A 46 -11.55 16.53 -3.31
CA ARG A 46 -12.12 17.86 -3.08
C ARG A 46 -11.02 18.83 -2.63
N ALA A 47 -11.18 20.12 -2.91
CA ALA A 47 -10.18 21.13 -2.57
C ALA A 47 -9.89 21.24 -1.06
N ASP A 48 -10.85 20.88 -0.22
CA ASP A 48 -10.78 20.86 1.24
C ASP A 48 -10.51 19.46 1.83
N GLU A 49 -10.44 18.42 0.99
CA GLU A 49 -10.20 17.04 1.43
C GLU A 49 -8.70 16.82 1.67
N HIS A 50 -8.35 16.39 2.88
CA HIS A 50 -6.96 16.04 3.19
C HIS A 50 -6.50 14.82 2.36
N PRO A 51 -5.28 14.82 1.78
CA PRO A 51 -4.81 13.74 0.90
C PRO A 51 -4.90 12.32 1.50
N ILE A 52 -4.67 12.18 2.81
CA ILE A 52 -4.82 10.89 3.51
C ILE A 52 -6.27 10.38 3.45
N TRP A 53 -7.26 11.25 3.61
CA TRP A 53 -8.67 10.87 3.55
C TRP A 53 -9.09 10.51 2.13
N PHE A 54 -8.60 11.25 1.14
CA PHE A 54 -8.79 10.90 -0.25
C PHE A 54 -8.22 9.51 -0.56
N ARG A 55 -6.97 9.24 -0.18
CA ARG A 55 -6.36 7.93 -0.34
C ARG A 55 -7.16 6.82 0.33
N ARG A 56 -7.59 7.00 1.58
CA ARG A 56 -8.42 6.02 2.30
C ARG A 56 -9.75 5.77 1.58
N ARG A 57 -10.36 6.80 0.99
CA ARG A 57 -11.56 6.68 0.15
C ARG A 57 -11.31 5.83 -1.10
N VAL A 58 -10.17 6.03 -1.78
CA VAL A 58 -9.78 5.21 -2.94
C VAL A 58 -9.50 3.75 -2.52
N ILE A 59 -8.77 3.53 -1.42
CA ILE A 59 -8.53 2.18 -0.87
C ILE A 59 -9.84 1.47 -0.52
N LYS A 60 -10.79 2.17 0.11
CA LYS A 60 -12.10 1.60 0.44
C LYS A 60 -12.86 1.18 -0.81
N ALA A 61 -12.80 1.99 -1.86
CA ALA A 61 -13.47 1.73 -3.12
C ALA A 61 -12.79 0.63 -3.97
N SER A 62 -11.48 0.44 -3.83
CA SER A 62 -10.76 -0.63 -4.56
C SER A 62 -11.13 -2.03 -4.06
N GLY A 63 -11.68 -2.15 -2.85
CA GLY A 63 -12.01 -3.43 -2.22
C GLY A 63 -10.80 -4.21 -1.71
N ASP A 64 -9.61 -3.64 -1.79
CA ASP A 64 -8.36 -4.28 -1.37
C ASP A 64 -8.27 -4.39 0.15
N GLN A 65 -8.61 -5.56 0.69
CA GLN A 65 -8.62 -5.81 2.13
C GLN A 65 -7.23 -5.69 2.75
N HIS A 66 -6.17 -6.02 2.01
CA HIS A 66 -4.81 -5.93 2.53
C HIS A 66 -4.43 -4.46 2.81
N LEU A 67 -4.79 -3.54 1.91
CA LEU A 67 -4.58 -2.12 2.11
C LEU A 67 -5.46 -1.53 3.22
N VAL A 68 -6.70 -2.02 3.36
CA VAL A 68 -7.60 -1.65 4.47
C VAL A 68 -6.97 -2.04 5.81
N GLU A 69 -6.59 -3.30 5.98
CA GLU A 69 -5.94 -3.80 7.20
C GLU A 69 -4.66 -3.01 7.51
N ARG A 70 -3.84 -2.73 6.49
CA ARG A 70 -2.61 -1.95 6.65
C ARG A 70 -2.87 -0.53 7.19
N GLU A 71 -3.89 0.17 6.69
CA GLU A 71 -4.25 1.51 7.19
C GLU A 71 -4.85 1.45 8.60
N VAL A 72 -5.66 0.43 8.91
CA VAL A 72 -6.23 0.21 10.23
C VAL A 72 -5.13 -0.08 11.26
N SER A 73 -4.21 -1.01 10.97
CA SER A 73 -3.06 -1.30 11.85
C SER A 73 -2.13 -0.10 12.01
N LYS A 74 -1.98 0.73 10.97
CA LYS A 74 -1.22 1.99 11.09
C LYS A 74 -1.89 2.94 12.08
N ALA A 75 -3.21 3.12 11.99
CA ALA A 75 -3.98 3.96 12.89
C ALA A 75 -3.93 3.45 14.34
N GLU A 76 -4.03 2.13 14.53
CA GLU A 76 -3.89 1.46 15.84
C GLU A 76 -2.57 1.81 16.53
N ARG A 77 -1.46 1.80 15.79
CA ARG A 77 -0.13 2.16 16.32
C ARG A 77 0.03 3.65 16.63
N MET A 78 -0.79 4.52 16.05
CA MET A 78 -0.68 5.97 16.23
C MET A 78 -1.33 6.42 17.53
N ASN A 79 -2.63 6.16 17.70
CA ASN A 79 -3.36 6.41 18.95
C ASN A 79 -4.79 5.82 18.85
N PRO A 80 -5.45 5.57 20.00
CA PRO A 80 -6.80 4.97 20.03
C PRO A 80 -7.88 5.78 19.30
N ASN A 81 -7.78 7.12 19.32
CA ASN A 81 -8.76 7.99 18.67
C ASN A 81 -8.67 7.89 17.14
N GLU A 82 -7.46 7.95 16.58
CA GLU A 82 -7.24 7.74 15.14
C GLU A 82 -7.67 6.34 14.71
N PHE A 83 -7.37 5.32 15.52
CA PHE A 83 -7.83 3.96 15.28
C PHE A 83 -9.34 3.85 15.15
N GLU A 84 -10.10 4.40 16.10
CA GLU A 84 -11.56 4.36 16.08
C GLU A 84 -12.13 5.05 14.82
N VAL A 85 -11.62 6.22 14.47
CA VAL A 85 -12.06 6.96 13.28
C VAL A 85 -11.79 6.16 12.00
N VAL A 86 -10.59 5.61 11.86
CA VAL A 86 -10.20 4.84 10.65
C VAL A 86 -10.95 3.53 10.55
N TYR A 87 -11.10 2.82 11.67
CA TYR A 87 -11.84 1.57 11.74
C TYR A 87 -13.30 1.78 11.34
N ARG A 88 -13.95 2.81 11.90
CA ARG A 88 -15.32 3.17 11.55
C ARG A 88 -15.44 3.61 10.09
N PHE A 89 -14.44 4.33 9.57
CA PHE A 89 -14.42 4.74 8.18
C PHE A 89 -14.44 3.53 7.23
N PHE A 90 -13.62 2.51 7.47
CA PHE A 90 -13.57 1.33 6.60
C PHE A 90 -14.71 0.34 6.84
N HIS A 91 -15.00 0.00 8.09
CA HIS A 91 -15.92 -1.08 8.45
C HIS A 91 -17.34 -0.61 8.79
N GLY A 92 -17.57 0.69 8.98
CA GLY A 92 -18.89 1.25 9.29
C GLY A 92 -19.36 1.07 10.74
N VAL A 93 -18.59 0.36 11.57
CA VAL A 93 -18.86 0.09 12.99
C VAL A 93 -17.70 0.56 13.86
N THR A 94 -17.92 0.77 15.16
CA THR A 94 -16.80 1.03 16.08
C THR A 94 -16.14 -0.28 16.51
N PRO A 95 -14.83 -0.30 16.82
CA PRO A 95 -14.13 -1.53 17.23
C PRO A 95 -14.81 -2.24 18.42
N GLY A 96 -15.33 -1.47 19.37
CA GLY A 96 -16.04 -2.01 20.54
C GLY A 96 -17.37 -2.70 20.24
N GLN A 97 -17.98 -2.47 19.07
CA GLN A 97 -19.20 -3.16 18.64
C GLN A 97 -18.93 -4.55 18.05
N VAL A 98 -17.70 -4.83 17.62
CA VAL A 98 -17.29 -6.12 17.04
C VAL A 98 -16.82 -7.11 18.11
N ALA A 99 -16.37 -6.59 19.26
CA ALA A 99 -15.88 -7.38 20.39
C ALA A 99 -16.97 -7.80 21.40
N ALA A 100 -18.25 -7.50 21.13
CA ALA A 100 -19.40 -7.75 22.00
C ALA A 100 -20.30 -8.87 21.49
#